data_AF-A0A2S3QU99-F1
#
_entry.id   AF-A0A2S3QU99-F1
#
_cell.length_a   1.000
_cell.length_b   1.000
_cell.length_c   1.000
_cell.angle_alpha   90.00
_cell.angle_beta   90.00
_cell.angle_gamma   90.00
#
_symmetry.space_group_name_H-M   'P 1'
#
loop_
_entity.id
_entity.type
_entity.pdbx_description
1 polymer ?
#
loop_
_entity_poly.entity_id
_entity_poly.type
_entity_poly.pdbx_seq_one_letter_code
_entity_poly.pdbx_strand_id
1 'polypeptide(L)'
;MRSFKTDHIHKNEKGFTLIEVLIAIAILSVLMTAIYTIVDSSVNTNDRVTKEDRERLQLEIGMMRIERDIELINSPLYYESSKAEDNKAFAKIYNASQSQSQSGSRLGGSSQQQQQQQQSSKYVMTSHIYQNKNFDNLSSGNVPIPILQNEEKGSLVFLSSANRRLIKNMKQSNLMWVRYRVVTTSTEGQEEEEKNTEAPYSLTRTIIPVDIYNTELDWEKAKEYPVIENLRDFSFEFYSPEKEKFVSSLRELNKLRNTPRLIRMNIDYVSKNGDEIQINRTIRVMWPEFDAAADLKEKYDFKK
;
A
#
# COMPACT_ATOMS: atom_id res chain seq x y z
N MET A 1 -51.12 71.08 47.73
CA MET A 1 -51.63 69.94 48.53
C MET A 1 -52.22 68.90 47.56
N ARG A 2 -51.46 67.87 47.21
CA ARG A 2 -51.94 66.69 46.46
C ARG A 2 -51.40 65.47 47.19
N SER A 3 -52.31 64.68 47.73
CA SER A 3 -52.04 63.48 48.51
C SER A 3 -51.60 62.35 47.57
N PHE A 4 -50.38 61.83 47.77
CA PHE A 4 -49.95 60.58 47.17
C PHE A 4 -50.63 59.44 47.94
N LYS A 5 -51.57 58.75 47.28
CA LYS A 5 -52.11 57.48 47.75
C LYS A 5 -50.97 56.46 47.66
N THR A 6 -50.51 55.97 48.80
CA THR A 6 -49.66 54.79 48.90
C THR A 6 -50.48 53.57 48.51
N ASP A 7 -50.16 52.96 47.38
CA ASP A 7 -50.71 51.66 47.02
C ASP A 7 -50.35 50.65 48.11
N HIS A 8 -51.38 50.02 48.67
CA HIS A 8 -51.23 48.94 49.63
C HIS A 8 -50.53 47.76 48.94
N ILE A 9 -49.27 47.50 49.31
CA ILE A 9 -48.63 46.21 49.05
C ILE A 9 -49.50 45.17 49.75
N HIS A 10 -50.24 44.37 49.00
CA HIS A 10 -51.00 43.24 49.53
C HIS A 10 -50.01 42.27 50.19
N LYS A 11 -49.82 42.42 51.51
CA LYS A 11 -49.16 41.47 52.38
C LYS A 11 -50.06 40.23 52.52
N ASN A 12 -50.03 39.37 51.50
CA ASN A 12 -50.55 38.02 51.62
C ASN A 12 -49.49 37.19 52.36
N GLU A 13 -49.42 37.33 53.68
CA GLU A 13 -48.50 36.55 54.55
C GLU A 13 -49.03 35.13 54.80
N LYS A 14 -49.45 34.43 53.75
CA LYS A 14 -49.58 32.97 53.81
C LYS A 14 -48.22 32.41 53.44
N GLY A 15 -47.39 32.15 54.45
CA GLY A 15 -46.14 31.43 54.27
C GLY A 15 -46.38 30.08 53.58
N PHE A 16 -45.37 29.59 52.87
CA PHE A 16 -45.47 28.29 52.21
C PHE A 16 -45.82 27.20 53.21
N THR A 17 -46.77 26.36 52.83
CA THR A 17 -47.08 25.18 53.63
C THR A 17 -45.91 24.21 53.56
N LEU A 18 -45.63 23.50 54.66
CA LEU A 18 -44.59 22.47 54.70
C LEU A 18 -44.77 21.45 53.56
N ILE A 19 -46.04 21.14 53.23
CA ILE A 19 -46.38 20.18 52.18
C ILE A 19 -46.04 20.71 50.78
N GLU A 20 -46.24 22.00 50.48
CA GLU A 20 -45.83 22.59 49.19
C GLU A 20 -44.31 22.56 49.00
N VAL A 21 -43.55 22.88 50.05
CA VAL A 21 -42.08 22.83 49.99
C VAL A 21 -41.61 21.39 49.77
N LEU A 22 -42.25 20.42 50.43
CA LEU A 22 -41.91 19.01 50.28
C LEU A 22 -42.26 18.48 48.88
N ILE A 23 -43.41 18.87 48.33
CA ILE A 23 -43.81 18.55 46.95
C ILE A 23 -42.83 19.19 45.95
N ALA A 24 -42.47 20.47 46.15
CA ALA A 24 -41.53 21.16 45.27
C ALA A 24 -40.15 20.49 45.25
N ILE A 25 -39.62 20.10 46.41
CA ILE A 25 -38.35 19.38 46.52
C ILE A 25 -38.43 18.00 45.86
N ALA A 26 -39.55 17.29 46.03
CA ALA A 26 -39.77 15.98 45.39
C ALA A 26 -39.84 16.07 43.86
N ILE A 27 -40.49 17.09 43.32
CA ILE A 27 -40.52 17.32 41.86
C ILE A 27 -39.12 17.70 41.37
N LEU A 28 -38.43 18.59 42.10
CA LEU A 28 -37.08 19.03 41.73
C LEU A 28 -36.08 17.86 41.74
N SER A 29 -36.16 16.94 42.70
CA SER A 29 -35.25 15.78 42.75
C SER A 29 -35.47 14.85 41.56
N VAL A 30 -36.72 14.56 41.20
CA VAL A 30 -37.06 13.75 40.03
C VAL A 30 -36.57 14.43 38.73
N LEU A 31 -36.76 15.74 38.59
CA LEU A 31 -36.26 16.50 37.45
C LEU A 31 -34.73 16.47 37.36
N MET A 32 -34.03 16.63 38.49
CA MET A 32 -32.56 16.55 38.52
C MET A 32 -32.05 15.17 38.14
N THR A 33 -32.69 14.10 38.62
CA THR A 33 -32.34 12.73 38.20
C THR A 33 -32.55 12.55 36.69
N ALA A 34 -33.68 12.99 36.14
CA ALA A 34 -33.95 12.91 34.71
C ALA A 34 -32.91 13.69 33.88
N ILE A 35 -32.59 14.92 34.28
CA ILE A 35 -31.56 15.74 33.62
C ILE A 35 -30.20 15.04 33.69
N TYR A 36 -29.81 14.52 34.85
CA TYR A 36 -28.55 13.80 35.00
C TYR A 36 -28.47 12.59 34.07
N THR A 37 -29.53 11.78 33.97
CA THR A 37 -29.55 10.63 33.04
C THR A 37 -29.45 11.05 31.56
N ILE A 38 -30.10 12.15 31.17
CA ILE A 38 -30.01 12.67 29.80
C ILE A 38 -28.59 13.18 29.51
N VAL A 39 -28.01 13.95 30.45
CA VAL A 39 -26.64 14.48 30.29
C VAL A 39 -25.63 13.33 30.23
N ASP A 40 -25.70 12.38 31.14
CA ASP A 40 -24.77 11.24 31.18
C ASP A 40 -24.89 10.37 29.92
N SER A 41 -26.12 10.03 29.50
CA SER A 41 -26.33 9.30 28.24
C SER A 41 -25.83 10.08 27.01
N SER A 42 -26.00 11.40 26.99
CA SER A 42 -25.53 12.25 25.89
C SER A 42 -23.99 12.33 25.86
N VAL A 43 -23.34 12.44 27.01
CA VAL A 43 -21.87 12.49 27.12
C VAL A 43 -21.29 11.14 26.70
N ASN A 44 -21.79 10.04 27.25
CA ASN A 44 -21.32 8.69 26.93
C ASN A 44 -21.55 8.33 25.46
N THR A 45 -22.69 8.74 24.89
CA THR A 45 -22.96 8.55 23.45
C THR A 45 -21.99 9.36 22.59
N ASN A 46 -21.75 10.61 22.94
CA ASN A 46 -20.83 11.47 22.20
C ASN A 46 -19.39 10.91 22.23
N ASP A 47 -18.94 10.45 23.39
CA ASP A 47 -17.60 9.84 23.54
C ASP A 47 -17.49 8.54 22.73
N ARG A 48 -18.52 7.70 22.74
CA ARG A 48 -18.55 6.46 21.94
C ARG A 48 -18.50 6.74 20.45
N VAL A 49 -19.34 7.65 19.96
CA VAL A 49 -19.38 8.03 18.54
C VAL A 49 -18.04 8.66 18.11
N THR A 50 -17.47 9.53 18.94
CA THR A 50 -16.17 10.16 18.63
C THR A 50 -15.03 9.12 18.55
N LYS A 51 -15.04 8.10 19.41
CA LYS A 51 -14.05 7.00 19.35
C LYS A 51 -14.24 6.16 18.10
N GLU A 52 -15.48 5.77 17.77
CA GLU A 52 -15.83 5.00 16.57
C GLU A 52 -15.40 5.74 15.28
N ASP A 53 -15.73 7.04 15.19
CA ASP A 53 -15.35 7.88 14.05
C ASP A 53 -13.83 7.97 13.90
N ARG A 54 -13.10 8.07 15.01
CA ARG A 54 -11.63 8.11 15.00
C ARG A 54 -11.04 6.80 14.49
N GLU A 55 -11.53 5.66 14.95
CA GLU A 55 -11.07 4.34 14.51
C GLU A 55 -11.33 4.13 13.02
N ARG A 56 -12.55 4.46 12.57
CA ARG A 56 -12.91 4.38 11.15
C ARG A 56 -12.05 5.31 10.29
N LEU A 57 -11.81 6.54 10.75
CA LEU A 57 -10.93 7.47 10.04
C LEU A 57 -9.48 6.94 9.96
N GLN A 58 -8.97 6.31 11.02
CA GLN A 58 -7.65 5.68 11.00
C GLN A 58 -7.57 4.54 9.97
N LEU A 59 -8.58 3.68 9.90
CA LEU A 59 -8.68 2.62 8.90
C LEU A 59 -8.64 3.22 7.47
N GLU A 60 -9.45 4.24 7.19
CA GLU A 60 -9.47 4.91 5.89
C GLU A 60 -8.14 5.59 5.53
N ILE A 61 -7.49 6.28 6.50
CA ILE A 61 -6.17 6.88 6.29
C ILE A 61 -5.12 5.79 6.00
N GLY A 62 -5.19 4.68 6.72
CA GLY A 62 -4.32 3.54 6.51
C GLY A 62 -4.48 2.96 5.10
N MET A 63 -5.73 2.78 4.68
CA MET A 63 -6.09 2.31 3.34
C MET A 63 -5.59 3.24 2.24
N MET A 64 -5.86 4.54 2.34
CA MET A 64 -5.38 5.53 1.37
C MET A 64 -3.85 5.55 1.27
N ARG A 65 -3.14 5.32 2.38
CA ARG A 65 -1.67 5.24 2.37
C ARG A 65 -1.19 4.03 1.55
N ILE A 66 -1.78 2.86 1.78
CA ILE A 66 -1.40 1.62 1.08
C ILE A 66 -1.76 1.73 -0.41
N GLU A 67 -2.96 2.21 -0.72
CA GLU A 67 -3.43 2.44 -2.08
C GLU A 67 -2.45 3.33 -2.85
N ARG A 68 -2.09 4.49 -2.29
CA ARG A 68 -1.15 5.41 -2.91
C ARG A 68 0.22 4.79 -3.20
N ASP A 69 0.75 4.00 -2.28
CA ASP A 69 2.05 3.37 -2.48
C ASP A 69 1.98 2.31 -3.59
N ILE A 70 0.93 1.49 -3.59
CA ILE A 70 0.69 0.43 -4.59
C ILE A 70 0.43 1.03 -5.98
N GLU A 71 -0.41 2.05 -6.08
CA GLU A 71 -0.67 2.77 -7.32
C GLU A 71 0.63 3.26 -7.97
N LEU A 72 1.60 3.67 -7.15
CA LEU A 72 2.87 4.23 -7.56
C LEU A 72 4.04 3.24 -7.42
N ILE A 73 3.78 1.92 -7.49
CA ILE A 73 4.85 0.92 -7.64
C ILE A 73 5.70 1.29 -8.86
N ASN A 74 7.00 1.42 -8.68
CA ASN A 74 7.92 1.84 -9.72
C ASN A 74 8.72 0.65 -10.24
N SER A 75 8.60 0.35 -11.54
CA SER A 75 9.42 -0.64 -12.24
C SER A 75 9.62 -0.18 -13.69
N PRO A 76 10.84 -0.26 -14.25
CA PRO A 76 11.05 0.10 -15.65
C PRO A 76 10.33 -0.87 -16.62
N LEU A 77 9.98 -2.07 -16.17
CA LEU A 77 9.20 -3.05 -16.94
C LEU A 77 7.79 -2.58 -17.30
N TYR A 78 7.34 -1.45 -16.74
CA TYR A 78 6.07 -0.82 -17.13
C TYR A 78 6.14 0.01 -18.41
N TYR A 79 7.34 0.29 -18.94
CA TYR A 79 7.53 1.12 -20.13
C TYR A 79 8.76 0.72 -20.97
N GLU A 80 9.55 -0.27 -20.53
CA GLU A 80 10.70 -0.82 -21.26
C GLU A 80 10.74 -2.34 -21.14
N SER A 81 11.29 -3.00 -22.15
CA SER A 81 11.57 -4.45 -22.11
C SER A 81 12.74 -4.79 -21.17
N SER A 82 12.85 -6.04 -20.75
CA SER A 82 14.04 -6.49 -20.03
C SER A 82 15.24 -6.59 -20.98
N LYS A 83 16.45 -6.30 -20.49
CA LYS A 83 17.68 -6.43 -21.29
C LYS A 83 17.89 -7.86 -21.80
N ALA A 84 17.46 -8.84 -21.02
CA ALA A 84 17.54 -10.25 -21.40
C ALA A 84 16.65 -10.58 -22.61
N GLU A 85 15.44 -10.01 -22.68
CA GLU A 85 14.54 -10.19 -23.82
C GLU A 85 15.02 -9.39 -25.03
N ASP A 86 15.50 -8.17 -24.83
CA ASP A 86 16.08 -7.33 -25.89
C ASP A 86 17.27 -8.03 -26.58
N ASN A 87 18.21 -8.56 -25.79
CA ASN A 87 19.35 -9.32 -26.31
C ASN A 87 18.92 -10.58 -27.08
N LYS A 88 17.88 -11.28 -26.61
CA LYS A 88 17.33 -12.47 -27.30
C LYS A 88 16.71 -12.08 -28.65
N ALA A 89 15.95 -10.99 -28.70
CA ALA A 89 15.35 -10.48 -29.92
C ALA A 89 16.43 -10.06 -30.95
N PHE A 90 17.44 -9.30 -30.49
CA PHE A 90 18.57 -8.90 -31.32
C PHE A 90 19.33 -10.10 -31.92
N ALA A 91 19.69 -11.08 -31.08
CA ALA A 91 20.44 -12.26 -31.53
C ALA A 91 19.68 -13.06 -32.60
N LYS A 92 18.35 -13.18 -32.47
CA LYS A 92 17.50 -13.86 -33.46
C LYS A 92 17.59 -13.20 -34.83
N ILE A 93 17.56 -11.87 -34.88
CA ILE A 93 17.55 -11.09 -36.13
C ILE A 93 18.94 -11.02 -36.74
N TYR A 94 19.98 -10.85 -35.91
CA TYR A 94 21.36 -10.91 -36.36
C TYR A 94 21.67 -12.24 -37.07
N ASN A 95 21.31 -13.37 -36.46
CA ASN A 95 21.52 -14.70 -37.04
C ASN A 95 20.73 -14.92 -38.35
N ALA A 96 19.51 -14.38 -38.45
CA ALA A 96 18.72 -14.42 -39.67
C ALA A 96 19.39 -13.64 -40.82
N SER A 97 19.97 -12.46 -40.52
CA SER A 97 20.67 -11.63 -41.51
C SER A 97 21.96 -12.26 -42.05
N GLN A 98 22.72 -12.97 -41.21
CA GLN A 98 23.94 -13.68 -41.65
C GLN A 98 23.64 -14.89 -42.55
N SER A 99 22.49 -15.52 -42.38
CA SER A 99 22.09 -16.68 -43.19
C SER A 99 21.74 -16.29 -44.64
N GLN A 100 21.31 -15.04 -44.88
CA GLN A 100 20.97 -14.54 -46.22
C GLN A 100 22.21 -14.11 -47.02
N SER A 101 23.25 -13.58 -46.37
CA SER A 101 24.48 -13.14 -47.04
C SER A 101 25.41 -14.28 -47.49
N GLN A 102 25.23 -15.50 -46.98
CA GLN A 102 25.97 -16.70 -47.45
C GLN A 102 25.37 -17.41 -48.67
N SER A 103 24.18 -17.01 -49.13
CA SER A 103 23.57 -17.61 -50.34
C SER A 103 24.08 -17.01 -51.66
N GLY A 104 24.97 -16.01 -51.62
CA GLY A 104 25.46 -15.26 -52.78
C GLY A 104 26.85 -15.63 -53.33
N SER A 105 27.59 -16.57 -52.74
CA SER A 105 28.91 -16.96 -53.27
C SER A 105 29.15 -18.46 -53.14
N ARG A 106 28.74 -19.20 -54.19
CA ARG A 106 29.20 -20.56 -54.45
C ARG A 106 30.23 -20.51 -55.57
N LEU A 107 31.50 -20.34 -55.22
CA LEU A 107 32.67 -20.80 -55.98
C LEU A 107 33.91 -20.79 -55.08
N GLY A 108 34.31 -21.98 -54.62
CA GLY A 108 35.68 -22.29 -54.16
C GLY A 108 35.94 -22.28 -52.65
N GLY A 109 36.44 -23.41 -52.13
CA GLY A 109 37.24 -23.43 -50.89
C GLY A 109 36.62 -24.14 -49.69
N SER A 110 36.56 -25.47 -49.74
CA SER A 110 36.28 -26.32 -48.59
C SER A 110 37.48 -26.40 -47.63
N SER A 111 37.52 -25.55 -46.60
CA SER A 111 38.14 -25.83 -45.29
C SER A 111 38.34 -24.56 -44.44
N GLN A 112 37.26 -23.85 -44.07
CA GLN A 112 37.33 -22.83 -43.01
C GLN A 112 35.98 -22.49 -42.34
N GLN A 113 34.95 -23.32 -42.50
CA GLN A 113 33.60 -23.02 -42.00
C GLN A 113 33.29 -23.48 -40.57
N GLN A 114 34.21 -24.18 -39.88
CA GLN A 114 33.96 -24.64 -38.50
C GLN A 114 34.46 -23.69 -37.40
N GLN A 115 35.20 -22.63 -37.71
CA GLN A 115 35.69 -21.67 -36.69
C GLN A 115 34.87 -20.38 -36.57
N GLN A 116 34.02 -20.04 -37.54
CA GLN A 116 33.17 -18.84 -37.48
C GLN A 116 31.83 -19.05 -36.74
N GLN A 117 31.32 -20.28 -36.64
CA GLN A 117 30.10 -20.56 -35.85
C GLN A 117 30.31 -20.49 -34.33
N GLN A 118 31.56 -20.59 -33.84
CA GLN A 118 31.86 -20.40 -32.42
C GLN A 118 32.12 -18.93 -32.03
N GLN A 119 32.36 -18.04 -33.01
CA GLN A 119 32.60 -16.61 -32.75
C GLN A 119 31.32 -15.75 -32.78
N SER A 120 30.26 -16.18 -33.48
CA SER A 120 28.97 -15.48 -33.47
C SER A 120 28.25 -15.53 -32.12
N SER A 121 28.52 -16.55 -31.29
CA SER A 121 28.02 -16.61 -29.90
C SER A 121 28.65 -15.57 -28.97
N LYS A 122 29.76 -14.91 -29.36
CA LYS A 122 30.46 -13.93 -28.53
C LYS A 122 29.97 -12.48 -28.68
N TYR A 123 29.15 -12.19 -29.70
CA TYR A 123 28.50 -10.88 -29.87
C TYR A 123 27.12 -10.78 -29.20
N VAL A 124 26.77 -11.75 -28.36
CA VAL A 124 25.75 -11.51 -27.35
C VAL A 124 26.40 -10.58 -26.35
N MET A 125 26.04 -9.28 -26.38
CA MET A 125 26.41 -8.27 -25.39
C MET A 125 26.47 -8.95 -24.03
N THR A 126 27.67 -9.09 -23.46
CA THR A 126 27.87 -9.74 -22.17
C THR A 126 27.06 -8.95 -21.15
N SER A 127 25.86 -9.42 -20.86
CA SER A 127 25.09 -8.94 -19.72
C SER A 127 25.93 -9.34 -18.52
N HIS A 128 26.76 -8.41 -18.05
CA HIS A 128 27.26 -8.49 -16.69
C HIS A 128 26.00 -8.63 -15.85
N ILE A 129 25.83 -9.81 -15.25
CA ILE A 129 24.64 -10.11 -14.46
C ILE A 129 24.65 -9.05 -13.38
N TYR A 130 23.67 -8.14 -13.41
CA TYR A 130 23.52 -7.17 -12.35
C TYR A 130 23.10 -7.95 -11.11
N GLN A 131 24.04 -8.18 -10.20
CA GLN A 131 23.81 -8.96 -8.99
C GLN A 131 23.51 -8.02 -7.84
N ASN A 132 22.22 -7.87 -7.53
CA ASN A 132 21.75 -7.18 -6.34
C ASN A 132 20.53 -7.92 -5.79
N LYS A 133 20.46 -8.16 -4.47
CA LYS A 133 19.35 -8.91 -3.85
C LYS A 133 17.99 -8.23 -4.01
N ASN A 134 17.98 -6.91 -4.24
CA ASN A 134 16.77 -6.10 -4.35
C ASN A 134 16.36 -5.84 -5.81
N PHE A 135 17.16 -6.27 -6.78
CA PHE A 135 16.93 -6.01 -8.19
C PHE A 135 17.21 -7.25 -9.03
N ASP A 136 16.29 -7.60 -9.92
CA ASP A 136 16.35 -8.85 -10.68
C ASP A 136 17.42 -8.77 -11.79
N ASN A 137 17.32 -7.73 -12.62
CA ASN A 137 18.19 -7.50 -13.76
C ASN A 137 18.10 -6.02 -14.19
N LEU A 138 18.58 -5.72 -15.39
CA LEU A 138 18.48 -4.41 -16.03
C LEU A 138 17.38 -4.39 -17.11
N SER A 139 16.73 -3.25 -17.28
CA SER A 139 15.90 -2.95 -18.45
C SER A 139 16.75 -2.75 -19.70
N SER A 140 16.13 -2.66 -20.87
CA SER A 140 16.80 -2.31 -22.12
C SER A 140 17.57 -0.98 -22.02
N GLY A 141 17.06 -0.01 -21.25
CA GLY A 141 17.73 1.26 -20.94
C GLY A 141 18.86 1.17 -19.91
N ASN A 142 19.25 -0.02 -19.44
CA ASN A 142 20.20 -0.25 -18.35
C ASN A 142 19.74 0.27 -16.98
N VAL A 143 18.43 0.36 -16.74
CA VAL A 143 17.87 0.73 -15.43
C VAL A 143 17.65 -0.53 -14.59
N PRO A 144 18.07 -0.56 -13.32
CA PRO A 144 17.79 -1.69 -12.43
C PRO A 144 16.29 -1.95 -12.27
N ILE A 145 15.88 -3.21 -12.44
CA ILE A 145 14.50 -3.67 -12.26
C ILE A 145 14.32 -4.07 -10.79
N PRO A 146 13.57 -3.33 -9.97
CA PRO A 146 13.36 -3.67 -8.57
C PRO A 146 12.53 -4.96 -8.47
N ILE A 147 12.90 -5.81 -7.51
CA ILE A 147 12.16 -7.04 -7.23
C ILE A 147 10.92 -6.69 -6.41
N LEU A 148 9.80 -7.29 -6.79
CA LEU A 148 8.60 -7.32 -5.98
C LEU A 148 8.59 -8.61 -5.14
N GLN A 149 8.50 -8.47 -3.83
CA GLN A 149 8.56 -9.62 -2.91
C GLN A 149 7.27 -9.73 -2.09
N ASN A 150 6.77 -10.96 -1.97
CA ASN A 150 5.62 -11.35 -1.16
C ASN A 150 6.00 -12.69 -0.54
N GLU A 151 6.72 -12.64 0.59
CA GLU A 151 7.20 -13.84 1.28
C GLU A 151 6.04 -14.56 1.98
N GLU A 152 5.12 -13.78 2.52
CA GLU A 152 3.91 -14.21 3.22
C GLU A 152 2.69 -13.46 2.65
N LYS A 153 1.48 -13.99 2.86
CA LYS A 153 0.23 -13.39 2.35
C LYS A 153 0.04 -11.95 2.81
N GLY A 154 0.42 -11.63 4.06
CA GLY A 154 0.33 -10.30 4.66
C GLY A 154 1.57 -9.42 4.46
N SER A 155 2.52 -9.83 3.61
CA SER A 155 3.79 -9.12 3.39
C SER A 155 3.92 -8.67 1.94
N LEU A 156 4.35 -7.43 1.73
CA LEU A 156 4.64 -6.92 0.39
C LEU A 156 5.79 -5.92 0.45
N VAL A 157 6.85 -6.17 -0.32
CA VAL A 157 8.02 -5.31 -0.45
C VAL A 157 8.19 -4.86 -1.89
N PHE A 158 8.35 -3.55 -2.08
CA PHE A 158 8.42 -2.95 -3.40
C PHE A 158 9.07 -1.57 -3.41
N LEU A 159 9.54 -1.15 -4.57
CA LEU A 159 9.99 0.21 -4.81
C LEU A 159 8.81 1.06 -5.27
N SER A 160 8.58 2.21 -4.63
CA SER A 160 7.49 3.14 -4.94
C SER A 160 8.02 4.53 -5.28
N SER A 161 7.34 5.21 -6.21
CA SER A 161 7.56 6.63 -6.52
C SER A 161 6.65 7.57 -5.71
N ALA A 162 5.96 7.06 -4.69
CA ALA A 162 5.11 7.87 -3.82
C ALA A 162 5.88 8.81 -2.87
N ASN A 163 7.21 8.72 -2.81
CA ASN A 163 8.01 9.51 -1.87
C ASN A 163 8.04 10.99 -2.27
N ARG A 164 7.96 11.88 -1.27
CA ARG A 164 8.06 13.33 -1.47
C ARG A 164 9.14 13.90 -0.58
N ARG A 165 10.14 14.54 -1.20
CA ARG A 165 11.18 15.28 -0.47
C ARG A 165 10.58 16.57 0.09
N LEU A 166 10.65 16.74 1.40
CA LEU A 166 10.18 17.97 2.06
C LEU A 166 11.20 19.12 1.95
N ILE A 167 12.49 18.79 1.86
CA ILE A 167 13.59 19.76 1.88
C ILE A 167 14.48 19.57 0.65
N LYS A 168 14.78 20.68 -0.02
CA LYS A 168 15.73 20.73 -1.15
C LYS A 168 17.12 20.29 -0.68
N ASN A 169 17.81 19.48 -1.47
CA ASN A 169 19.15 18.91 -1.20
C ASN A 169 19.25 17.91 -0.03
N MET A 170 18.14 17.51 0.60
CA MET A 170 18.15 16.35 1.51
C MET A 170 18.62 15.09 0.77
N LYS A 171 19.46 14.27 1.42
CA LYS A 171 19.99 12.99 0.91
C LYS A 171 18.92 11.90 0.91
N GLN A 172 17.82 12.15 0.20
CA GLN A 172 16.71 11.23 0.02
C GLN A 172 16.35 11.17 -1.47
N SER A 173 16.01 9.98 -1.94
CA SER A 173 15.53 9.76 -3.29
C SER A 173 14.06 10.16 -3.42
N ASN A 174 13.60 10.42 -4.65
CA ASN A 174 12.17 10.54 -4.96
C ASN A 174 11.47 9.17 -5.02
N LEU A 175 12.26 8.09 -5.02
CA LEU A 175 11.77 6.73 -4.84
C LEU A 175 12.03 6.28 -3.40
N MET A 176 11.26 5.32 -2.91
CA MET A 176 11.49 4.68 -1.62
C MET A 176 11.16 3.21 -1.70
N TRP A 177 11.93 2.38 -1.01
CA TRP A 177 11.49 1.03 -0.70
C TRP A 177 10.41 1.09 0.37
N VAL A 178 9.33 0.36 0.15
CA VAL A 178 8.20 0.22 1.06
C VAL A 178 8.07 -1.25 1.41
N ARG A 179 7.91 -1.53 2.70
CA ARG A 179 7.57 -2.86 3.20
C ARG A 179 6.31 -2.76 4.03
N TYR A 180 5.33 -3.57 3.66
CA TYR A 180 4.17 -3.88 4.49
C TYR A 180 4.34 -5.25 5.11
N ARG A 181 3.96 -5.40 6.37
CA ARG A 181 3.97 -6.67 7.09
C ARG A 181 2.87 -6.70 8.13
N VAL A 182 2.22 -7.85 8.28
CA VAL A 182 1.32 -8.11 9.41
C VAL A 182 2.16 -8.55 10.60
N VAL A 183 1.99 -7.86 11.73
CA VAL A 183 2.64 -8.17 13.00
C VAL A 183 1.58 -8.29 14.09
N THR A 184 1.90 -8.99 15.18
CA THR A 184 1.06 -8.96 16.37
C THR A 184 1.12 -7.56 17.00
N THR A 185 -0.03 -7.00 17.34
CA THR A 185 -0.16 -5.68 17.97
C THR A 185 0.61 -5.65 19.28
N SER A 186 1.59 -4.74 19.39
CA SER A 186 2.33 -4.50 20.63
C SER A 186 1.44 -3.77 21.63
N THR A 187 0.89 -4.49 22.61
CA THR A 187 0.05 -3.91 23.67
C THR A 187 0.87 -3.55 24.93
N GLU A 188 2.16 -3.25 24.79
CA GLU A 188 3.02 -2.92 25.94
C GLU A 188 2.56 -1.59 26.56
N GLY A 189 2.09 -1.64 27.81
CA GLY A 189 1.62 -0.47 28.56
C GLY A 189 0.13 -0.14 28.40
N GLN A 190 -0.65 -0.93 27.66
CA GLN A 190 -2.11 -0.81 27.59
C GLN A 190 -2.80 -1.66 28.67
N GLU A 191 -3.87 -1.12 29.27
CA GLU A 191 -4.74 -1.87 30.18
C GLU A 191 -5.39 -3.06 29.44
N GLU A 192 -5.68 -4.16 30.16
CA GLU A 192 -6.25 -5.37 29.53
C GLU A 192 -7.59 -5.10 28.82
N GLU A 193 -8.37 -4.13 29.32
CA GLU A 193 -9.65 -3.70 28.74
C GLU A 193 -9.50 -2.98 27.38
N GLU A 194 -8.30 -2.47 27.04
CA GLU A 194 -8.05 -1.79 25.77
C GLU A 194 -7.56 -2.71 24.65
N LYS A 195 -7.25 -3.97 24.99
CA LYS A 195 -6.72 -4.95 24.04
C LYS A 195 -7.85 -5.62 23.27
N ASN A 196 -7.85 -5.45 21.95
CA ASN A 196 -8.75 -6.22 21.09
C ASN A 196 -8.17 -7.65 20.90
N THR A 197 -8.63 -8.59 21.73
CA THR A 197 -8.19 -9.99 21.69
C THR A 197 -8.70 -10.74 20.45
N GLU A 198 -9.82 -10.29 19.86
CA GLU A 198 -10.41 -10.88 18.66
C GLU A 198 -9.66 -10.49 17.39
N ALA A 199 -8.97 -9.34 17.41
CA ALA A 199 -8.18 -8.82 16.30
C ALA A 199 -6.76 -8.42 16.74
N PRO A 200 -5.89 -9.40 16.99
CA PRO A 200 -4.58 -9.18 17.61
C PRO A 200 -3.50 -8.69 16.63
N TYR A 201 -3.82 -8.49 15.36
CA TYR A 201 -2.84 -8.12 14.35
C TYR A 201 -2.88 -6.65 13.97
N SER A 202 -1.74 -6.14 13.52
CA SER A 202 -1.56 -4.80 12.98
C SER A 202 -0.77 -4.90 11.68
N LEU A 203 -1.18 -4.12 10.68
CA LEU A 203 -0.41 -3.94 9.46
C LEU A 203 0.56 -2.78 9.67
N THR A 204 1.85 -3.07 9.60
CA THR A 204 2.90 -2.06 9.72
C THR A 204 3.46 -1.68 8.36
N ARG A 205 4.02 -0.47 8.31
CA ARG A 205 4.74 0.06 7.16
C ARG A 205 6.13 0.50 7.57
N THR A 206 7.13 0.07 6.80
CA THR A 206 8.52 0.50 6.91
C THR A 206 8.95 1.13 5.59
N ILE A 207 9.75 2.21 5.64
CA ILE A 207 10.30 2.83 4.43
C ILE A 207 11.80 3.09 4.49
N ILE A 208 12.44 2.95 3.34
CA ILE A 208 13.84 3.29 3.12
C ILE A 208 13.93 4.23 1.90
N PRO A 209 14.04 5.57 2.13
CA PRO A 209 14.16 6.56 1.05
C PRO A 209 15.62 6.94 0.72
N VAL A 210 16.61 6.40 1.45
CA VAL A 210 18.04 6.71 1.31
C VAL A 210 18.76 5.48 0.77
N ASP A 211 19.78 5.67 -0.07
CA ASP A 211 20.61 4.59 -0.63
C ASP A 211 19.81 3.41 -1.21
N ILE A 212 18.74 3.74 -1.94
CA ILE A 212 17.76 2.77 -2.47
C ILE A 212 18.34 1.70 -3.42
N TYR A 213 19.57 1.91 -3.90
CA TYR A 213 20.29 0.98 -4.78
C TYR A 213 21.30 0.10 -4.02
N ASN A 214 21.37 0.22 -2.69
CA ASN A 214 22.21 -0.64 -1.87
C ASN A 214 21.78 -2.11 -2.03
N THR A 215 22.75 -3.02 -1.97
CA THR A 215 22.52 -4.47 -2.05
C THR A 215 21.82 -4.99 -0.80
N GLU A 216 22.07 -4.36 0.34
CA GLU A 216 21.49 -4.76 1.63
C GLU A 216 20.69 -3.60 2.21
N LEU A 217 19.36 -3.74 2.20
CA LEU A 217 18.45 -2.79 2.79
C LEU A 217 18.39 -3.05 4.30
N ASP A 218 18.79 -2.04 5.08
CA ASP A 218 18.76 -2.11 6.55
C ASP A 218 17.34 -1.81 7.05
N TRP A 219 16.50 -2.84 7.02
CA TRP A 219 15.13 -2.76 7.49
C TRP A 219 15.00 -2.67 9.01
N GLU A 220 15.99 -3.15 9.76
CA GLU A 220 15.99 -3.16 11.23
C GLU A 220 16.21 -1.75 11.79
N LYS A 221 17.03 -0.94 11.11
CA LYS A 221 17.23 0.47 11.46
C LYS A 221 16.09 1.37 11.00
N ALA A 222 15.32 0.95 10.01
CA ALA A 222 14.23 1.73 9.47
C ALA A 222 13.04 1.74 10.42
N LYS A 223 12.45 2.92 10.64
CA LYS A 223 11.30 3.06 11.53
C LYS A 223 10.09 2.31 10.96
N GLU A 224 9.60 1.35 11.72
CA GLU A 224 8.33 0.66 11.50
C GLU A 224 7.22 1.41 12.25
N TYR A 225 6.06 1.56 11.63
CA TYR A 225 4.88 2.16 12.27
C TYR A 225 3.60 1.44 11.84
N PRO A 226 2.62 1.31 12.76
CA PRO A 226 1.32 0.76 12.43
C PRO A 226 0.58 1.68 11.48
N VAL A 227 -0.09 1.09 10.49
CA VAL A 227 -0.91 1.77 9.49
C VAL A 227 -2.38 1.42 9.66
N ILE A 228 -2.67 0.14 9.96
CA ILE A 228 -3.98 -0.33 10.35
C ILE A 228 -3.79 -1.25 11.54
N GLU A 229 -4.51 -0.98 12.63
CA GLU A 229 -4.53 -1.81 13.84
C GLU A 229 -5.83 -2.61 13.88
N ASN A 230 -5.96 -3.52 14.85
CA ASN A 230 -7.16 -4.35 15.07
C ASN A 230 -7.58 -5.17 13.83
N LEU A 231 -6.61 -5.86 13.24
CA LEU A 231 -6.82 -6.81 12.16
C LEU A 231 -7.03 -8.21 12.74
N ARG A 232 -8.08 -8.88 12.26
CA ARG A 232 -8.30 -10.32 12.46
C ARG A 232 -7.59 -11.12 11.37
N ASP A 233 -7.69 -10.67 10.12
CA ASP A 233 -6.94 -11.23 8.99
C ASP A 233 -6.61 -10.16 7.95
N PHE A 234 -5.52 -10.36 7.21
CA PHE A 234 -5.08 -9.47 6.15
C PHE A 234 -4.27 -10.22 5.10
N SER A 235 -4.61 -10.03 3.82
CA SER A 235 -3.87 -10.64 2.72
C SER A 235 -3.79 -9.79 1.46
N PHE A 236 -2.67 -9.93 0.75
CA PHE A 236 -2.49 -9.47 -0.61
C PHE A 236 -2.75 -10.61 -1.60
N GLU A 237 -3.43 -10.30 -2.68
CA GLU A 237 -3.61 -11.16 -3.84
C GLU A 237 -3.33 -10.39 -5.12
N PHE A 238 -2.93 -11.11 -6.17
CA PHE A 238 -2.45 -10.51 -7.40
C PHE A 238 -3.24 -11.07 -8.58
N TYR A 239 -3.68 -10.22 -9.50
CA TYR A 239 -4.40 -10.70 -10.68
C TYR A 239 -3.45 -11.35 -11.69
N SER A 240 -3.74 -12.58 -12.08
CA SER A 240 -3.05 -13.30 -13.15
C SER A 240 -3.89 -13.23 -14.43
N PRO A 241 -3.44 -12.52 -15.49
CA PRO A 241 -4.14 -12.53 -16.77
C PRO A 241 -4.18 -13.92 -17.42
N GLU A 242 -3.15 -14.75 -17.21
CA GLU A 242 -3.08 -16.11 -17.76
C GLU A 242 -4.14 -17.04 -17.16
N LYS A 243 -4.50 -16.85 -15.88
CA LYS A 243 -5.48 -17.67 -15.15
C LYS A 243 -6.83 -16.97 -14.96
N GLU A 244 -6.95 -15.73 -15.40
CA GLU A 244 -8.12 -14.84 -15.22
C GLU A 244 -8.64 -14.77 -13.77
N LYS A 245 -7.74 -14.88 -12.79
CA LYS A 245 -8.10 -14.89 -11.36
C LYS A 245 -7.02 -14.28 -10.48
N PHE A 246 -7.41 -13.91 -9.27
CA PHE A 246 -6.48 -13.50 -8.22
C PHE A 246 -5.75 -14.73 -7.65
N VAL A 247 -4.44 -14.59 -7.48
CA VAL A 247 -3.53 -15.59 -6.91
C VAL A 247 -2.88 -15.03 -5.65
N SER A 248 -2.59 -15.88 -4.67
CA SER A 248 -2.06 -15.44 -3.37
C SER A 248 -0.56 -15.19 -3.35
N SER A 249 0.17 -15.49 -4.43
CA SER A 249 1.62 -15.31 -4.50
C SER A 249 2.06 -14.71 -5.83
N LEU A 250 3.00 -13.77 -5.78
CA LEU A 250 3.65 -13.20 -6.96
C LEU A 250 4.34 -14.24 -7.84
N ARG A 251 4.77 -15.36 -7.26
CA ARG A 251 5.43 -16.45 -8.00
C ARG A 251 4.51 -17.08 -9.05
N GLU A 252 3.20 -17.00 -8.85
CA GLU A 252 2.20 -17.55 -9.76
C GLU A 252 1.93 -16.66 -10.99
N LEU A 253 2.50 -15.45 -11.04
CA LEU A 253 2.36 -14.51 -12.16
C LEU A 253 3.36 -14.75 -13.30
N ASN A 254 4.25 -15.74 -13.17
CA ASN A 254 5.26 -16.09 -14.19
C ASN A 254 6.04 -14.85 -14.69
N LYS A 255 5.79 -14.40 -15.92
CA LYS A 255 6.46 -13.25 -16.56
C LYS A 255 6.13 -11.91 -15.90
N LEU A 256 4.95 -11.79 -15.28
CA LEU A 256 4.44 -10.55 -14.68
C LEU A 256 4.76 -10.44 -13.19
N ARG A 257 5.64 -11.30 -12.65
CA ARG A 257 6.02 -11.31 -11.24
C ARG A 257 6.46 -9.94 -10.71
N ASN A 258 7.23 -9.19 -11.50
CA ASN A 258 7.76 -7.88 -11.12
C ASN A 258 6.85 -6.71 -11.56
N THR A 259 5.71 -7.00 -12.20
CA THR A 259 4.78 -6.01 -12.76
C THR A 259 3.30 -6.42 -12.62
N PRO A 260 2.83 -6.79 -11.40
CA PRO A 260 1.41 -7.03 -11.19
C PRO A 260 0.60 -5.76 -11.49
N ARG A 261 -0.47 -5.89 -12.27
CA ARG A 261 -1.30 -4.76 -12.68
C ARG A 261 -2.43 -4.45 -11.71
N LEU A 262 -2.98 -5.48 -11.10
CA LEU A 262 -4.03 -5.37 -10.10
C LEU A 262 -3.59 -6.14 -8.85
N ILE A 263 -3.64 -5.45 -7.72
CA ILE A 263 -3.37 -6.01 -6.40
C ILE A 263 -4.66 -5.85 -5.59
N ARG A 264 -5.17 -6.96 -5.07
CA ARG A 264 -6.32 -6.98 -4.17
C ARG A 264 -5.83 -7.12 -2.74
N MET A 265 -6.40 -6.31 -1.85
CA MET A 265 -6.22 -6.40 -0.42
C MET A 265 -7.53 -6.89 0.17
N ASN A 266 -7.46 -7.96 0.96
CA ASN A 266 -8.58 -8.46 1.75
C ASN A 266 -8.27 -8.16 3.22
N ILE A 267 -9.21 -7.51 3.90
CA ILE A 267 -9.04 -6.96 5.23
C ILE A 267 -10.23 -7.37 6.08
N ASP A 268 -9.95 -8.10 7.14
CA ASP A 268 -10.91 -8.42 8.19
C ASP A 268 -10.53 -7.61 9.43
N TYR A 269 -11.29 -6.56 9.68
CA TYR A 269 -11.09 -5.61 10.77
C TYR A 269 -12.16 -5.80 11.84
N VAL A 270 -11.79 -5.66 13.11
CA VAL A 270 -12.74 -5.65 14.23
C VAL A 270 -12.51 -4.38 15.04
N SER A 271 -13.52 -3.53 15.18
CA SER A 271 -13.42 -2.32 16.02
C SER A 271 -13.27 -2.70 17.49
N LYS A 272 -12.82 -1.77 18.33
CA LYS A 272 -12.79 -2.03 19.78
C LYS A 272 -14.18 -2.23 20.40
N ASN A 273 -15.23 -1.80 19.69
CA ASN A 273 -16.62 -1.98 20.09
C ASN A 273 -17.21 -3.31 19.61
N GLY A 274 -16.43 -4.14 18.89
CA GLY A 274 -16.87 -5.42 18.34
C GLY A 274 -17.51 -5.32 16.94
N ASP A 275 -17.42 -4.18 16.28
CA ASP A 275 -17.94 -4.05 14.91
C ASP A 275 -17.00 -4.75 13.93
N GLU A 276 -17.52 -5.75 13.21
CA GLU A 276 -16.77 -6.45 12.18
C GLU A 276 -16.91 -5.75 10.82
N ILE A 277 -15.77 -5.47 10.19
CA ILE A 277 -15.70 -4.82 8.88
C ILE A 277 -14.84 -5.67 7.96
N GLN A 278 -15.43 -6.16 6.87
CA GLN A 278 -14.72 -6.87 5.81
C GLN A 278 -14.58 -5.98 4.58
N ILE A 279 -13.34 -5.72 4.17
CA ILE A 279 -13.03 -4.85 3.02
C ILE A 279 -12.22 -5.63 2.00
N ASN A 280 -12.72 -5.65 0.77
CA ASN A 280 -12.00 -6.14 -0.39
C ASN A 280 -11.72 -4.98 -1.34
N ARG A 281 -10.48 -4.50 -1.37
CA ARG A 281 -10.06 -3.36 -2.20
C ARG A 281 -9.14 -3.84 -3.31
N THR A 282 -9.53 -3.61 -4.56
CA THR A 282 -8.66 -3.85 -5.72
C THR A 282 -8.03 -2.54 -6.17
N ILE A 283 -6.70 -2.51 -6.21
CA ILE A 283 -5.90 -1.35 -6.58
C ILE A 283 -5.20 -1.64 -7.90
N ARG A 284 -5.23 -0.65 -8.80
CA ARG A 284 -4.53 -0.70 -10.08
C ARG A 284 -3.21 0.07 -9.96
N VAL A 285 -2.13 -0.52 -10.46
CA VAL A 285 -0.87 0.22 -10.61
C VAL A 285 -1.00 1.23 -11.76
N MET A 286 -0.67 2.49 -11.49
CA MET A 286 -0.87 3.67 -12.35
C MET A 286 0.20 3.81 -13.44
N TRP A 287 0.54 2.71 -14.10
CA TRP A 287 1.35 2.72 -15.32
C TRP A 287 0.50 2.30 -16.51
N PRO A 288 0.77 2.86 -17.72
CA PRO A 288 0.09 2.43 -18.92
C PRO A 288 0.35 0.94 -19.21
N GLU A 289 -0.53 0.35 -19.99
CA GLU A 289 -0.28 -0.98 -20.53
C GLU A 289 0.90 -0.89 -21.50
N PHE A 290 1.90 -1.75 -21.30
CA PHE A 290 3.11 -1.81 -22.10
C PHE A 290 3.32 -3.25 -22.53
N ASP A 291 3.30 -3.47 -23.84
CA ASP A 291 3.60 -4.75 -24.45
C ASP A 291 5.07 -4.76 -24.90
N ALA A 292 5.92 -5.31 -24.04
CA ALA A 292 7.35 -5.44 -24.31
C ALA A 292 7.63 -6.28 -25.57
N ALA A 293 6.77 -7.23 -25.93
CA ALA A 293 6.98 -8.07 -27.10
C ALA A 293 6.67 -7.31 -28.39
N ALA A 294 5.62 -6.48 -28.39
CA ALA A 294 5.30 -5.60 -29.51
C ALA A 294 6.39 -4.53 -29.73
N ASP A 295 6.85 -3.89 -28.66
CA ASP A 295 7.92 -2.88 -28.70
C ASP A 295 9.24 -3.44 -29.26
N LEU A 296 9.67 -4.61 -28.77
CA LEU A 296 10.85 -5.30 -29.29
C LEU A 296 10.71 -5.70 -30.75
N LYS A 297 9.50 -6.09 -31.18
CA LYS A 297 9.23 -6.41 -32.58
C LYS A 297 9.40 -5.16 -33.44
N GLU A 298 8.78 -4.05 -33.07
CA GLU A 298 8.92 -2.77 -33.80
C GLU A 298 10.38 -2.31 -33.88
N LYS A 299 11.10 -2.36 -32.76
CA LYS A 299 12.51 -1.94 -32.66
C LYS A 299 13.43 -2.64 -33.69
N TYR A 300 13.17 -3.91 -33.98
CA TYR A 300 14.03 -4.69 -34.86
C TYR A 300 13.39 -5.08 -36.21
N ASP A 301 12.10 -4.83 -36.42
CA ASP A 301 11.43 -4.98 -37.72
C ASP A 301 11.76 -3.82 -38.69
N PHE A 302 12.45 -2.76 -38.22
CA PHE A 302 13.04 -1.72 -39.07
C PHE A 302 14.26 -2.23 -39.85
N LYS A 303 14.01 -3.08 -40.85
CA LYS A 303 14.79 -3.28 -42.10
C LYS A 303 14.22 -4.49 -42.84
N LYS A 304 13.14 -4.28 -43.58
CA LYS A 304 12.85 -4.99 -44.82
C LYS A 304 12.55 -3.98 -45.91
#